data_AF-A0A8S3JC20-F1
#
_entry.id   AF-A0A8S3JC20-F1
#
_cell.length_a   1.000
_cell.length_b   1.000
_cell.length_c   1.000
_cell.angle_alpha   90.00
_cell.angle_beta   90.00
_cell.angle_gamma   90.00
#
_symmetry.space_group_name_H-M   'P 1'
#
loop_
_entity.id
_entity.type
_entity.pdbx_description
1 polymer ?
#
loop_
_entity_poly.entity_id
_entity_poly.type
_entity_poly.pdbx_seq_one_letter_code
_entity_poly.pdbx_strand_id
1 'polypeptide(L)'
;LFCEQESSAARAESHEENDWMMEDVDDKEFDEQSDTVPTNESGATFNRALQKAAGHMENTFVAAFSGVILAVILLRDQATYVSQIRELMPQKKFDTMAFILKKFFVFMQMSHAFTPSGVKILEEIISMVLSLCG
;
A
#
# COMPACT_ATOMS: atom_id res chain seq x y z
N LEU A 1 -19.87 -7.56 -9.17
CA LEU A 1 -19.74 -6.58 -8.06
C LEU A 1 -18.29 -6.23 -7.74
N PHE A 2 -17.50 -7.03 -7.01
CA PHE A 2 -16.10 -6.65 -6.70
C PHE A 2 -15.21 -6.57 -7.95
N CYS A 3 -15.30 -7.54 -8.88
CA CYS A 3 -14.57 -7.51 -10.15
C CYS A 3 -14.97 -6.36 -11.09
N GLU A 4 -16.23 -5.89 -11.02
CA GLU A 4 -16.67 -4.73 -11.80
C GLU A 4 -16.15 -3.43 -11.18
N GLN A 5 -16.11 -3.35 -9.86
CA GLN A 5 -15.51 -2.23 -9.13
C GLN A 5 -14.01 -2.13 -9.40
N GLU A 6 -13.29 -3.26 -9.39
CA GLU A 6 -11.86 -3.34 -9.68
C GLU A 6 -11.56 -3.01 -11.15
N SER A 7 -12.38 -3.52 -12.09
CA SER A 7 -12.25 -3.17 -13.51
C SER A 7 -12.60 -1.70 -13.79
N SER A 8 -13.53 -1.11 -13.02
CA SER A 8 -13.84 0.32 -13.11
C SER A 8 -12.76 1.19 -12.48
N ALA A 9 -12.12 0.75 -11.39
CA ALA A 9 -10.99 1.43 -10.77
C ALA A 9 -9.76 1.39 -11.68
N ALA A 10 -9.42 0.23 -12.23
CA ALA A 10 -8.33 0.10 -13.22
C ALA A 10 -8.59 0.92 -14.50
N ARG A 11 -9.85 1.08 -14.91
CA ARG A 11 -10.24 1.97 -16.01
C ARG A 11 -10.17 3.45 -15.64
N ALA A 12 -10.51 3.82 -14.40
CA ALA A 12 -10.35 5.19 -13.92
C ALA A 12 -8.87 5.57 -13.80
N GLU A 13 -8.02 4.66 -13.29
CA GLU A 13 -6.57 4.84 -13.19
C GLU A 13 -5.92 5.02 -14.57
N SER A 14 -6.31 4.20 -15.57
CA SER A 14 -5.81 4.35 -16.95
C SER A 14 -6.40 5.54 -17.71
N HIS A 15 -7.59 6.01 -17.34
CA HIS A 15 -8.20 7.21 -17.92
C HIS A 15 -7.57 8.49 -17.34
N GLU A 16 -7.25 8.50 -16.05
CA GLU A 16 -6.49 9.59 -15.39
C GLU A 16 -5.04 9.66 -15.88
N GLU A 17 -4.41 8.53 -16.22
CA GLU A 17 -3.09 8.52 -16.87
C GLU A 17 -3.08 9.15 -18.28
N ASN A 18 -4.24 9.22 -18.96
CA ASN A 18 -4.37 9.74 -20.32
C ASN A 18 -4.85 11.20 -20.38
N ASP A 19 -5.58 11.69 -19.38
CA ASP A 19 -6.18 13.03 -19.41
C ASP A 19 -5.14 14.16 -19.29
N TRP A 20 -3.97 13.89 -18.70
CA TRP A 20 -2.85 14.84 -18.64
C TRP A 20 -1.88 14.75 -19.84
N MET A 21 -2.01 13.74 -20.71
CA MET A 21 -1.20 13.60 -21.92
C MET A 21 -1.81 14.31 -23.15
N MET A 22 -2.94 15.01 -23.00
CA MET A 22 -3.67 15.66 -24.10
C MET A 22 -3.36 17.16 -24.28
N GLU A 23 -2.44 17.76 -23.51
CA GLU A 23 -2.10 19.19 -23.65
C GLU A 23 -0.96 19.50 -24.62
N ASP A 24 -0.49 18.54 -25.42
CA ASP A 24 0.50 18.81 -26.47
C ASP A 24 0.20 18.06 -27.77
N VAL A 25 -0.54 18.70 -28.68
CA VAL A 25 -0.41 18.49 -30.13
C VAL A 25 -0.49 19.84 -30.86
N ASP A 26 0.70 20.45 -31.01
CA ASP A 26 1.25 21.26 -32.11
C ASP A 26 0.31 22.15 -32.94
N ASP A 27 0.56 23.47 -32.93
CA ASP A 27 0.68 24.20 -34.18
C ASP A 27 1.82 25.23 -34.12
N LYS A 28 2.66 25.21 -35.15
CA LYS A 28 3.93 25.91 -35.25
C LYS A 28 3.78 27.40 -35.60
N GLU A 29 4.73 28.18 -35.08
CA GLU A 29 5.52 29.26 -35.70
C GLU A 29 5.54 30.60 -34.94
N PHE A 30 6.75 31.17 -34.93
CA PHE A 30 7.15 32.57 -34.64
C PHE A 30 7.58 32.97 -33.21
N ASP A 31 8.91 33.07 -33.08
CA ASP A 31 9.69 34.27 -32.72
C ASP A 31 10.12 34.54 -31.27
N GLU A 32 11.25 35.27 -31.20
CA GLU A 32 12.20 35.46 -30.12
C GLU A 32 11.65 35.98 -28.76
N GLN A 33 12.25 35.43 -27.69
CA GLN A 33 12.66 36.13 -26.45
C GLN A 33 11.60 36.63 -25.46
N SER A 34 11.33 35.87 -24.39
CA SER A 34 11.25 36.39 -22.99
C SER A 34 11.00 35.29 -21.95
N ASP A 35 11.86 35.26 -20.93
CA ASP A 35 11.59 34.99 -19.51
C ASP A 35 10.67 33.83 -19.06
N THR A 36 11.31 32.87 -18.37
CA THR A 36 10.81 32.10 -17.21
C THR A 36 9.42 31.45 -17.31
N VAL A 37 9.38 30.16 -17.64
CA VAL A 37 8.29 29.26 -17.18
C VAL A 37 8.90 28.05 -16.47
N PRO A 38 9.14 28.11 -15.15
CA PRO A 38 9.46 26.94 -14.35
C PRO A 38 8.25 26.59 -13.47
N THR A 39 7.22 25.92 -14.01
CA THR A 39 6.06 25.61 -13.14
C THR A 39 5.20 24.40 -13.49
N ASN A 40 5.14 23.91 -14.74
CA ASN A 40 4.16 22.85 -15.07
C ASN A 40 4.74 21.41 -14.99
N GLU A 41 5.96 21.18 -15.48
CA GLU A 41 6.63 19.86 -15.40
C GLU A 41 6.95 19.41 -13.96
N SER A 42 7.26 20.37 -13.08
CA SER A 42 7.52 20.11 -11.66
C SER A 42 6.24 19.78 -10.89
N GLY A 43 5.09 20.32 -11.30
CA GLY A 43 3.79 20.03 -10.69
C GLY A 43 3.29 18.64 -11.04
N ALA A 44 3.40 18.24 -12.30
CA ALA A 44 3.05 16.89 -12.75
C ALA A 44 3.91 15.80 -12.08
N THR A 45 5.23 16.04 -11.95
CA THR A 45 6.14 15.11 -11.26
C THR A 45 5.89 15.03 -9.76
N PHE A 46 5.55 16.15 -9.11
CA PHE A 46 5.15 16.18 -7.70
C PHE A 46 3.84 15.41 -7.45
N ASN A 47 2.80 15.66 -8.26
CA ASN A 47 1.52 14.96 -8.14
C ASN A 47 1.68 13.45 -8.37
N ARG A 48 2.49 13.04 -9.36
CA ARG A 48 2.83 11.63 -9.59
C ARG A 48 3.54 11.00 -8.39
N ALA A 49 4.44 11.73 -7.73
CA ALA A 49 5.11 11.25 -6.53
C ALA A 49 4.14 11.08 -5.36
N LEU A 50 3.19 12.02 -5.18
CA LEU A 50 2.13 11.91 -4.18
C LEU A 50 1.22 10.71 -4.42
N GLN A 51 0.73 10.51 -5.65
CA GLN A 51 -0.09 9.35 -6.00
C GLN A 51 0.67 8.04 -5.77
N LYS A 52 1.94 7.97 -6.17
CA LYS A 52 2.79 6.80 -5.91
C LYS A 52 2.96 6.53 -4.41
N ALA A 53 3.11 7.57 -3.60
CA ALA A 53 3.18 7.43 -2.15
C ALA A 53 1.85 6.94 -1.56
N ALA A 54 0.71 7.46 -2.03
CA ALA A 54 -0.62 7.04 -1.61
C ALA A 54 -0.87 5.55 -1.95
N GLY A 55 -0.61 5.14 -3.20
CA GLY A 55 -0.75 3.73 -3.62
C GLY A 55 0.20 2.80 -2.85
N HIS A 56 1.41 3.24 -2.51
CA HIS A 56 2.29 2.46 -1.63
C HIS A 56 1.69 2.28 -0.23
N MET A 57 1.08 3.33 0.34
CA MET A 57 0.42 3.22 1.64
C MET A 57 -0.75 2.25 1.57
N GLU A 58 -1.60 2.34 0.56
CA GLU A 58 -2.72 1.42 0.36
C GLU A 58 -2.26 -0.04 0.27
N ASN A 59 -1.25 -0.32 -0.55
CA ASN A 59 -0.66 -1.66 -0.66
C ASN A 59 -0.14 -2.17 0.70
N THR A 60 0.46 -1.28 1.50
CA THR A 60 0.94 -1.63 2.85
C THR A 60 -0.23 -1.96 3.78
N PHE A 61 -1.35 -1.24 3.68
CA PHE A 61 -2.56 -1.49 4.46
C PHE A 61 -3.21 -2.82 4.08
N VAL A 62 -3.36 -3.09 2.78
CA VAL A 62 -3.90 -4.36 2.29
C VAL A 62 -3.06 -5.52 2.81
N ALA A 63 -1.73 -5.44 2.68
CA ALA A 63 -0.82 -6.45 3.21
C ALA A 63 -0.94 -6.62 4.73
N ALA A 64 -1.12 -5.53 5.48
CA ALA A 64 -1.31 -5.59 6.93
C ALA A 64 -2.60 -6.29 7.33
N PHE A 65 -3.73 -5.96 6.69
CA PHE A 65 -5.00 -6.65 6.95
C PHE A 65 -4.94 -8.13 6.58
N SER A 66 -4.34 -8.48 5.44
CA SER A 66 -4.09 -9.87 5.09
C SER A 66 -3.22 -10.57 6.16
N GLY A 67 -2.17 -9.92 6.64
CA GLY A 67 -1.31 -10.42 7.72
C GLY A 67 -2.07 -10.65 9.03
N VAL A 68 -2.98 -9.74 9.40
CA VAL A 68 -3.85 -9.90 10.58
C VAL A 68 -4.77 -11.11 10.42
N ILE A 69 -5.39 -11.29 9.26
CA ILE A 69 -6.26 -12.45 8.98
C ILE A 69 -5.47 -13.76 9.10
N LEU A 70 -4.28 -13.82 8.48
CA LEU A 70 -3.39 -14.98 8.59
C LEU A 70 -2.98 -15.25 10.04
N ALA A 71 -2.64 -14.20 10.80
CA ALA A 71 -2.31 -14.34 12.21
C ALA A 71 -3.49 -14.85 13.04
N VAL A 72 -4.72 -14.41 12.75
CA VAL A 72 -5.93 -14.93 13.41
C VAL A 72 -6.15 -16.41 13.07
N ILE A 73 -5.90 -16.84 11.83
CA ILE A 73 -5.95 -18.27 11.47
C ILE A 73 -4.93 -19.06 12.29
N LEU A 74 -3.70 -18.55 12.42
CA LEU A 74 -2.64 -19.16 13.22
C LEU A 74 -2.99 -19.21 14.71
N LEU A 75 -3.67 -18.21 15.26
CA LEU A 75 -4.13 -18.21 16.67
C LEU A 75 -5.17 -19.30 16.93
N ARG A 76 -5.98 -19.67 15.93
CA ARG A 76 -7.04 -20.67 16.10
C ARG A 76 -6.52 -22.10 16.02
N ASP A 77 -5.56 -22.37 15.14
CA ASP A 77 -4.95 -23.70 15.00
C ASP A 77 -3.51 -23.60 14.47
N GLN A 78 -2.60 -23.29 15.38
CA GLN A 78 -1.18 -23.12 15.06
C GLN A 78 -0.55 -24.42 14.54
N ALA A 79 -0.92 -25.57 15.11
CA ALA A 79 -0.30 -26.86 14.78
C ALA A 79 -0.56 -27.27 13.32
N THR A 80 -1.76 -26.98 12.81
CA THR A 80 -2.15 -27.33 11.44
C THR A 80 -1.67 -26.31 10.41
N TYR A 81 -1.75 -25.02 10.72
CA TYR A 81 -1.59 -23.96 9.70
C TYR A 81 -0.19 -23.35 9.62
N VAL A 82 0.67 -23.48 10.65
CA VAL A 82 2.02 -22.88 10.61
C VAL A 82 2.82 -23.36 9.42
N SER A 83 2.89 -24.67 9.18
CA SER A 83 3.68 -25.23 8.07
C SER A 83 3.13 -24.82 6.71
N GLN A 84 1.80 -24.87 6.54
CA GLN A 84 1.14 -24.50 5.28
C GLN A 84 1.36 -23.03 4.93
N ILE A 85 1.17 -22.12 5.90
CA ILE A 85 1.37 -20.70 5.67
C ILE A 85 2.86 -20.41 5.47
N ARG A 86 3.75 -21.06 6.23
CA ARG A 86 5.20 -20.90 6.07
C ARG A 86 5.66 -21.30 4.66
N GLU A 87 5.08 -22.33 4.04
CA GLU A 87 5.41 -22.71 2.66
C GLU A 87 5.02 -21.67 1.61
N LEU A 88 3.95 -20.92 1.86
CA LEU A 88 3.48 -19.84 0.99
C LEU A 88 4.21 -18.51 1.24
N MET A 89 4.93 -18.39 2.36
CA MET A 89 5.63 -17.17 2.73
C MET A 89 6.95 -17.00 1.96
N PRO A 90 7.34 -15.75 1.67
CA PRO A 90 8.66 -15.45 1.10
C PRO A 90 9.78 -16.05 1.96
N GLN A 91 10.72 -16.73 1.31
CA GLN A 91 11.87 -17.39 1.98
C GLN A 91 11.48 -18.44 3.04
N LYS A 92 10.20 -18.86 3.07
CA LYS A 92 9.64 -19.73 4.10
C LYS A 92 9.79 -19.20 5.52
N LYS A 93 9.68 -17.87 5.68
CA LYS A 93 9.84 -17.17 6.97
C LYS A 93 8.70 -16.21 7.22
N PHE A 94 8.42 -15.96 8.50
CA PHE A 94 7.39 -15.01 8.93
C PHE A 94 7.88 -13.57 9.06
N ASP A 95 9.18 -13.32 8.81
CA ASP A 95 9.81 -12.00 8.97
C ASP A 95 9.09 -10.88 8.22
N THR A 96 8.68 -11.14 6.97
CA THR A 96 7.96 -10.17 6.14
C THR A 96 6.61 -9.80 6.76
N MET A 97 5.88 -10.79 7.28
CA MET A 97 4.58 -10.57 7.94
C MET A 97 4.79 -9.80 9.25
N ALA A 98 5.79 -10.17 10.05
CA ALA A 98 6.15 -9.46 11.27
C ALA A 98 6.51 -7.99 10.99
N PHE A 99 7.28 -7.75 9.93
CA PHE A 99 7.69 -6.40 9.51
C PHE A 99 6.48 -5.53 9.12
N ILE A 100 5.58 -6.05 8.30
CA ILE A 100 4.38 -5.32 7.87
C ILE A 100 3.46 -5.03 9.06
N LEU A 101 3.22 -6.01 9.94
CA LEU A 101 2.38 -5.83 11.13
C LEU A 101 2.96 -4.79 12.10
N LYS A 102 4.30 -4.76 12.29
CA LYS A 102 4.96 -3.72 13.09
C LYS A 102 4.78 -2.32 12.49
N LYS A 103 4.93 -2.17 11.18
CA LYS A 103 4.70 -0.88 10.50
C LYS A 103 3.25 -0.43 10.65
N PHE A 104 2.31 -1.36 10.50
CA PHE A 104 0.89 -1.10 10.71
C PHE A 104 0.59 -0.65 12.14
N PHE A 105 1.16 -1.32 13.14
CA PHE A 105 1.02 -0.93 14.54
C PHE A 105 1.52 0.50 14.81
N VAL A 106 2.72 0.83 14.34
CA VAL A 106 3.27 2.20 14.48
C VAL A 106 2.36 3.22 13.79
N PHE A 107 1.89 2.92 12.57
CA PHE A 107 0.97 3.79 11.86
C PHE A 107 -0.32 4.03 12.66
N MET A 108 -0.89 2.98 13.26
CA MET A 108 -2.12 3.09 14.04
C MET A 108 -1.97 3.87 15.35
N GLN A 109 -0.79 3.83 15.96
CA GLN A 109 -0.47 4.73 17.08
C GLN A 109 -0.41 6.19 16.63
N MET A 110 0.18 6.46 15.46
CA MET A 110 0.30 7.83 14.93
C MET A 110 -1.04 8.42 14.51
N SER A 111 -1.90 7.63 13.87
CA SER A 111 -3.20 8.08 13.36
C SER A 111 -4.28 8.20 14.42
N HIS A 112 -4.06 7.65 15.63
CA HIS A 112 -5.06 7.56 16.71
C HIS A 112 -6.36 6.86 16.28
N ALA A 113 -6.30 5.99 15.26
CA ALA A 113 -7.46 5.37 14.64
C ALA A 113 -7.95 4.08 15.35
N PHE A 114 -7.37 3.72 16.49
CA PHE A 114 -7.68 2.46 17.20
C PHE A 114 -8.27 2.69 18.59
N THR A 115 -9.14 1.76 18.98
CA THR A 115 -9.54 1.63 20.39
C THR A 115 -8.39 1.03 21.21
N PRO A 116 -8.27 1.35 22.51
CA PRO A 116 -7.24 0.75 23.38
C PRO A 116 -7.25 -0.78 23.37
N SER A 117 -8.43 -1.39 23.20
CA SER A 117 -8.57 -2.85 23.09
C SER A 117 -7.96 -3.40 21.81
N GLY A 118 -8.14 -2.73 20.67
CA GLY A 118 -7.59 -3.19 19.39
C GLY A 118 -6.06 -3.07 19.31
N VAL A 119 -5.46 -2.08 20.00
CA VAL A 119 -4.00 -1.97 20.13
C VAL A 119 -3.44 -3.21 20.84
N LYS A 120 -4.05 -3.64 21.95
CA LYS A 120 -3.60 -4.84 22.70
C LYS A 120 -3.69 -6.11 21.85
N ILE A 121 -4.79 -6.30 21.12
CA ILE A 121 -4.97 -7.46 20.23
C ILE A 121 -3.87 -7.47 19.16
N LEU A 122 -3.54 -6.30 18.60
CA LEU A 122 -2.48 -6.19 17.59
C LEU A 122 -1.09 -6.48 18.17
N GLU A 123 -0.81 -6.07 19.41
CA GLU A 123 0.43 -6.44 20.13
C GLU A 123 0.54 -7.95 20.34
N GLU A 124 -0.54 -8.61 20.76
CA GLU A 124 -0.60 -10.07 20.94
C GLU A 124 -0.34 -10.80 19.61
N ILE A 125 -0.98 -10.35 18.52
CA ILE A 125 -0.76 -10.86 17.17
C ILE A 125 0.72 -10.73 16.77
N ILE A 126 1.32 -9.56 16.95
CA ILE A 126 2.72 -9.31 16.58
C ILE A 126 3.65 -10.21 17.40
N SER A 127 3.40 -10.35 18.71
CA SER A 127 4.18 -11.21 19.59
C SER A 127 4.12 -12.68 19.14
N MET A 128 2.92 -13.18 18.83
CA MET A 128 2.73 -14.54 18.32
C MET A 128 3.50 -14.75 17.01
N VAL A 129 3.38 -13.84 16.05
CA VAL A 129 4.07 -13.95 14.75
C VAL A 129 5.59 -13.90 14.92
N LEU A 130 6.10 -13.09 15.85
CA LEU A 130 7.54 -13.05 16.16
C LEU A 130 8.03 -14.36 16.75
N SER A 131 7.23 -15.04 17.57
CA SER A 131 7.58 -16.36 18.11
C SER A 131 7.75 -17.43 17.01
N LEU A 132 7.10 -17.23 15.87
CA LEU A 132 7.19 -18.09 14.69
C LEU A 132 8.37 -17.76 13.76
N CYS A 133 9.11 -16.66 13.99
CA CYS A 133 10.25 -16.28 13.15
C CYS A 133 11.52 -17.11 13.47
N GLY A 134 11.45 -18.00 14.46
CA GLY A 134 12.47 -19.01 14.76
C GLY A 134 12.61 -20.11 13.69
#